data_AF-A0AAT9HZT3-F1
#
_entry.id   AF-A0AAT9HZT3-F1
#
_cell.length_a   1.000
_cell.length_b   1.000
_cell.length_c   1.000
_cell.angle_alpha   90.00
_cell.angle_beta   90.00
_cell.angle_gamma   90.00
#
_symmetry.space_group_name_H-M   'P 1'
#
loop_
_entity.id
_entity.type
_entity.pdbx_description
1 polymer ?
#
loop_
_entity_poly.entity_id
_entity_poly.type
_entity_poly.pdbx_seq_one_letter_code
_entity_poly.pdbx_strand_id
1 'polypeptide(L)' 'MYWRGAMVLHKIRRTVGDDAFRALLRGWAERHRHGNADTGDFTAYVEESAPDKDFAGIWEEWLYGRGRPERP' A
#
# COMPACT_ATOMS: atom_id res chain seq x y z
N MET A 1 -11.15 9.77 -6.23
CA MET A 1 -10.67 8.75 -5.29
C MET A 1 -9.77 7.66 -5.90
N TYR A 2 -9.56 7.57 -7.22
CA TYR A 2 -8.68 6.55 -7.84
C TYR A 2 -7.18 6.91 -7.83
N TRP A 3 -6.83 8.19 -7.97
CA TRP A 3 -5.44 8.64 -8.07
C TRP A 3 -4.58 8.32 -6.84
N ARG A 4 -5.19 8.26 -5.64
CA ARG A 4 -4.47 8.00 -4.39
C ARG A 4 -4.03 6.55 -4.25
N GLY A 5 -4.90 5.60 -4.63
CA GLY A 5 -4.54 4.18 -4.64
C GLY A 5 -3.40 3.89 -5.60
N ALA A 6 -3.45 4.46 -6.81
CA ALA A 6 -2.35 4.33 -7.78
C ALA A 6 -1.03 4.93 -7.27
N MET A 7 -1.07 6.04 -6.52
CA MET A 7 0.14 6.67 -5.98
C MET A 7 0.79 5.84 -4.87
N VAL A 8 0.01 5.19 -4.01
CA VAL A 8 0.54 4.25 -3.00
C VAL A 8 1.22 3.08 -3.66
N LEU A 9 0.57 2.46 -4.64
CA LEU A 9 1.17 1.38 -5.41
C LEU A 9 2.48 1.81 -6.06
N HIS A 10 2.54 3.05 -6.58
CA HIS A 10 3.77 3.61 -7.12
C HIS A 10 4.86 3.81 -6.04
N LYS A 11 4.51 4.30 -4.85
CA LYS A 11 5.48 4.47 -3.74
C LYS A 11 6.01 3.12 -3.26
N ILE A 12 5.14 2.12 -3.06
CA ILE A 12 5.53 0.75 -2.71
C ILE A 12 6.50 0.20 -3.77
N ARG A 13 6.14 0.33 -5.05
CA ARG A 13 7.01 -0.10 -6.17
C ARG A 13 8.39 0.53 -6.11
N ARG A 14 8.52 1.80 -5.73
CA ARG A 14 9.83 2.46 -5.55
C ARG A 14 10.60 1.96 -4.33
N THR A 15 9.91 1.57 -3.26
CA THR A 15 10.53 1.09 -2.01
C THR A 15 11.04 -0.36 -2.13
N VAL A 16 10.25 -1.25 -2.72
CA VAL A 16 10.61 -2.69 -2.84
C VAL A 16 11.30 -3.03 -4.17
N GLY A 17 11.16 -2.17 -5.18
CA GLY A 17 11.64 -2.43 -6.54
C GLY A 17 10.62 -3.15 -7.42
N ASP A 18 10.84 -3.12 -8.74
CA ASP A 18 9.89 -3.64 -9.72
C ASP A 18 9.61 -5.14 -9.59
N ASP A 19 10.66 -5.95 -9.40
CA ASP A 19 10.53 -7.41 -9.33
C ASP A 19 9.77 -7.87 -8.08
N ALA A 20 10.15 -7.33 -6.91
CA ALA A 20 9.46 -7.61 -5.65
C ALA A 20 8.01 -7.10 -5.68
N PHE A 21 7.77 -5.93 -6.27
CA PHE A 21 6.41 -5.38 -6.42
C PHE A 21 5.51 -6.26 -7.28
N ARG A 22 6.04 -6.82 -8.38
CA ARG A 22 5.28 -7.75 -9.23
C ARG A 22 4.98 -9.06 -8.52
N ALA A 23 5.93 -9.59 -7.75
CA ALA A 23 5.72 -10.80 -6.95
C ALA A 23 4.63 -10.57 -5.88
N LEU A 24 4.71 -9.43 -5.18
CA LEU A 24 3.74 -9.02 -4.17
C LEU A 24 2.33 -8.88 -4.76
N LEU A 25 2.17 -8.18 -5.90
CA LEU A 25 0.86 -8.03 -6.54
C LEU A 25 0.25 -9.36 -6.98
N ARG A 26 1.07 -10.29 -7.48
CA ARG A 26 0.60 -11.63 -7.85
C ARG A 26 0.12 -12.40 -6.62
N GLY A 27 0.94 -12.46 -5.57
CA GLY A 27 0.57 -13.15 -4.32
C GLY A 27 -0.67 -12.54 -3.66
N TRP A 28 -0.79 -11.21 -3.67
CA TRP A 28 -1.98 -10.51 -3.20
C TRP A 28 -3.23 -10.87 -4.02
N ALA A 29 -3.14 -10.82 -5.36
CA ALA A 29 -4.24 -11.14 -6.24
C ALA A 29 -4.68 -12.61 -6.14
N GLU A 30 -3.75 -13.54 -5.91
CA GLU A 30 -4.04 -14.95 -5.66
C GLU A 30 -4.74 -15.15 -4.31
N ARG A 31 -4.28 -14.46 -3.26
CA ARG A 31 -4.81 -14.58 -1.90
C ARG A 31 -6.18 -13.93 -1.72
N HIS A 32 -6.46 -12.84 -2.44
CA HIS A 32 -7.71 -12.09 -2.36
C HIS A 32 -8.64 -12.28 -3.57
N ARG A 33 -8.38 -13.28 -4.42
CA ARG A 33 -9.18 -13.60 -5.62
C ARG A 33 -10.67 -13.83 -5.36
N HIS A 34 -11.03 -14.16 -4.12
CA HIS A 34 -12.38 -14.54 -3.71
C HIS A 34 -12.92 -13.77 -2.49
N GLY A 35 -12.27 -12.67 -2.08
CA GLY A 35 -12.63 -11.93 -0.85
C GLY A 35 -12.82 -10.43 -1.05
N ASN A 36 -13.58 -9.80 -0.16
CA ASN A 36 -13.52 -8.36 0.04
C ASN A 36 -12.22 -8.09 0.80
N ALA A 37 -11.21 -7.56 0.11
CA ALA A 37 -9.97 -7.16 0.75
C ALA A 37 -10.09 -5.72 1.21
N ASP A 38 -9.84 -5.48 2.49
CA ASP A 38 -9.83 -4.14 3.02
C ASP A 38 -8.42 -3.54 2.95
N THR A 39 -8.38 -2.21 3.05
CA THR A 39 -7.14 -1.44 3.11
C THR A 39 -6.15 -1.97 4.14
N GLY A 40 -6.63 -2.40 5.32
CA GLY A 40 -5.78 -2.92 6.40
C GLY A 40 -5.13 -4.26 6.06
N ASP A 41 -5.83 -5.13 5.34
CA ASP A 41 -5.28 -6.40 4.89
C ASP A 41 -4.14 -6.17 3.89
N PHE A 42 -4.29 -5.18 3.01
CA PHE A 42 -3.27 -4.84 2.02
C PHE A 42 -2.01 -4.28 2.66
N THR A 43 -2.14 -3.37 3.63
CA THR A 43 -0.99 -2.82 4.34
C THR A 43 -0.24 -3.89 5.12
N ALA A 44 -0.96 -4.76 5.84
CA ALA A 44 -0.35 -5.85 6.60
C ALA A 44 0.38 -6.84 5.68
N TYR A 45 -0.22 -7.20 4.54
CA TYR A 45 0.41 -8.10 3.57
C TYR A 45 1.69 -7.51 2.96
N VAL A 46 1.71 -6.21 2.69
CA VAL A 46 2.89 -5.53 2.16
C VAL A 46 4.02 -5.52 3.20
N GLU A 47 3.71 -5.25 4.46
CA GLU A 47 4.69 -5.28 5.56
C GLU A 47 5.22 -6.70 5.82
N GLU A 48 4.35 -7.71 5.76
CA GLU A 48 4.76 -9.12 5.88
C GLU A 48 5.67 -9.56 4.70
N SER A 49 5.37 -9.07 3.49
CA SER A 49 6.14 -9.41 2.29
C SER A 49 7.50 -8.71 2.21
N ALA A 50 7.68 -7.60 2.95
CA ALA A 50 8.90 -6.80 2.94
C ALA A 50 9.23 -6.26 4.34
N PRO A 51 9.58 -7.14 5.30
CA PRO A 51 9.83 -6.76 6.69
C PRO A 51 11.06 -5.85 6.87
N ASP A 52 11.99 -5.87 5.91
CA ASP A 52 13.19 -5.01 5.89
C ASP A 52 12.92 -3.60 5.35
N LYS A 53 11.66 -3.27 5.02
CA LYS A 53 11.26 -1.99 4.45
C LYS A 53 10.26 -1.28 5.35
N ASP A 54 10.47 0.02 5.51
CA ASP A 54 9.54 0.88 6.25
C ASP A 54 8.51 1.48 5.29
N PHE A 55 7.24 1.16 5.53
CA PHE A 55 6.09 1.70 4.80
C PHE A 55 5.24 2.64 5.67
N ALA A 56 5.57 2.83 6.95
CA ALA A 56 4.76 3.61 7.89
C ALA A 56 4.51 5.03 7.37
N GLY A 57 5.51 5.69 6.81
CA GLY A 57 5.35 7.02 6.20
C GLY A 57 4.48 7.04 4.93
N ILE A 58 4.43 5.94 4.18
CA ILE A 58 3.56 5.80 2.99
C ILE A 58 2.12 5.62 3.46
N TRP A 59 1.90 4.79 4.48
CA TRP A 59 0.60 4.59 5.09
C TRP A 59 0.09 5.85 5.75
N GLU A 60 0.94 6.58 6.46
CA GLU A 60 0.54 7.83 7.12
C GLU A 60 0.05 8.87 6.10
N GLU A 61 0.81 9.08 5.03
CA GLU A 61 0.44 10.02 3.97
C GLU A 61 -0.83 9.58 3.22
N TRP A 62 -1.08 8.28 3.09
CA TRP A 62 -2.22 7.77 2.33
C TRP A 62 -3.49 7.55 3.16
N LEU A 63 -3.38 6.89 4.32
CA LEU A 63 -4.46 6.61 5.26
C LEU A 63 -4.87 7.86 6.03
N TYR A 64 -3.90 8.64 6.52
CA TYR A 64 -4.13 9.78 7.40
C TYR A 64 -3.95 11.14 6.71
N GLY A 65 -3.29 11.18 5.54
CA GLY A 65 -3.05 12.41 4.75
C GLY A 65 -4.28 13.07 4.11
N ARG A 66 -5.46 12.93 4.73
CA ARG A 66 -6.52 13.94 4.60
C ARG A 66 -7.35 14.11 5.89
N GLY A 67 -6.69 14.36 7.02
CA GLY A 67 -7.16 15.39 7.95
C GLY A 67 -7.00 16.78 7.30
N ARG A 68 -8.03 17.61 7.36
CA ARG A 68 -8.21 18.92 6.71
C ARG A 68 -7.04 19.90 6.90
N PRO A 69 -6.82 20.87 5.98
CA PRO A 69 -6.29 22.15 6.41
C PRO A 69 -7.34 22.81 7.31
N GLU A 70 -7.01 22.99 8.58
CA GLU A 70 -7.58 24.09 9.36
C GLU A 70 -6.52 25.19 9.33
N ARG A 71 -6.60 26.05 8.31
CA ARG A 71 -6.43 27.48 8.58
C ARG A 71 -7.80 27.94 9.10
N PRO A 72 -7.88 28.72 10.18
CA PRO A 72 -6.98 29.80 10.55
C PRO A 72 -6.04 29.52 11.73
#